data_AF-A0A845FFZ2-F1
#
_entry.id   AF-A0A845FFZ2-F1
#
_cell.length_a   1.000
_cell.length_b   1.000
_cell.length_c   1.000
_cell.angle_alpha   90.00
_cell.angle_beta   90.00
_cell.angle_gamma   90.00
#
_symmetry.space_group_name_H-M   'P 1'
#
loop_
_entity.id
_entity.type
_entity.pdbx_description
1 polymer ?
#
loop_
_entity_poly.entity_id
_entity_poly.type
_entity_poly.pdbx_seq_one_letter_code
_entity_poly.pdbx_strand_id
1 'polypeptide(L)' 'MDFMNENLAIIAPLLIIQLVLMITALVSLIRAETTKGPKWIWALIIIFFNTIGPIVYFIFGRSHES' A
#
# COMPACT_ATOMS: atom_id res chain seq x y z
N MET A 1 -24.71 20.53 4.98
CA MET A 1 -24.02 19.24 4.71
C MET A 1 -23.28 19.31 3.37
N ASP A 2 -22.89 20.51 2.93
CA ASP A 2 -22.47 20.77 1.55
C ASP A 2 -20.94 20.76 1.37
N PHE A 3 -20.18 20.99 2.45
CA PHE A 3 -18.71 20.93 2.47
C PHE A 3 -18.12 19.57 2.10
N MET A 4 -18.88 18.47 2.29
CA MET A 4 -18.43 17.13 1.90
C MET A 4 -18.58 16.89 0.39
N ASN A 5 -19.56 17.52 -0.29
CA ASN A 5 -19.83 17.21 -1.70
C ASN A 5 -18.90 17.94 -2.68
N GLU A 6 -18.40 19.14 -2.36
CA GLU A 6 -17.54 19.90 -3.27
C GLU A 6 -16.09 19.39 -3.32
N ASN A 7 -15.60 18.77 -2.23
CA ASN A 7 -14.23 18.27 -2.14
C ASN A 7 -14.05 16.79 -2.52
N LEU A 8 -15.15 16.02 -2.65
CA LEU A 8 -15.08 14.60 -3.02
C LEU A 8 -14.43 14.39 -4.38
N ALA A 9 -14.65 15.28 -5.35
CA ALA A 9 -14.02 15.18 -6.67
C ALA A 9 -12.48 15.27 -6.62
N ILE A 10 -11.91 15.94 -5.61
CA ILE A 10 -10.46 16.10 -5.42
C ILE A 10 -9.90 14.99 -4.53
N ILE A 11 -10.64 14.56 -3.51
CA ILE A 11 -10.22 13.52 -2.56
C ILE A 11 -10.36 12.12 -3.17
N ALA A 12 -11.38 11.89 -4.00
CA ALA A 12 -11.62 10.61 -4.66
C ALA A 12 -10.40 10.07 -5.43
N PRO A 13 -9.73 10.83 -6.31
CA PRO A 13 -8.55 10.33 -7.01
C PRO A 13 -7.40 10.00 -6.06
N LEU A 14 -7.21 10.77 -4.98
CA LEU A 14 -6.19 10.47 -3.97
C LEU A 14 -6.48 9.14 -3.26
N LEU A 15 -7.73 8.90 -2.87
CA LEU A 15 -8.15 7.62 -2.28
C LEU A 15 -8.02 6.45 -3.25
N ILE A 16 -8.34 6.65 -4.53
CA ILE A 16 -8.17 5.61 -5.56
C ILE A 16 -6.69 5.23 -5.69
N ILE A 17 -5.79 6.21 -5.78
CA ILE A 17 -4.34 5.96 -5.86
C ILE A 17 -3.87 5.21 -4.61
N GLN A 18 -4.30 5.64 -3.43
CA GLN A 18 -3.96 4.98 -2.17
C GLN A 18 -4.45 3.53 -2.13
N LEU A 19 -5.69 3.26 -2.55
CA LEU A 19 -6.25 1.91 -2.59
C LEU A 19 -5.51 1.03 -3.61
N VAL A 20 -5.22 1.56 -4.80
CA VAL A 20 -4.44 0.84 -5.81
C VAL A 20 -3.04 0.51 -5.29
N LEU A 21 -2.37 1.46 -4.64
CA LEU A 21 -1.05 1.26 -4.05
C LEU A 21 -1.08 0.17 -2.96
N MET A 22 -2.08 0.20 -2.08
CA MET A 22 -2.24 -0.77 -1.02
C MET A 22 -2.53 -2.17 -1.57
N ILE A 23 -3.48 -2.30 -2.50
CA ILE A 23 -3.84 -3.57 -3.13
C ILE A 23 -2.64 -4.14 -3.88
N THR A 24 -1.95 -3.33 -4.68
CA THR A 24 -0.77 -3.78 -5.42
C THR A 24 0.36 -4.22 -4.50
N ALA A 25 0.58 -3.52 -3.37
CA ALA A 25 1.55 -3.94 -2.36
C ALA A 25 1.19 -5.28 -1.71
N LEU A 26 -0.08 -5.48 -1.32
CA LEU A 26 -0.54 -6.76 -0.76
C LEU A 26 -0.46 -7.90 -1.76
N VAL A 27 -0.89 -7.68 -3.01
CA VAL A 27 -0.80 -8.69 -4.08
C VAL A 27 0.67 -9.02 -4.37
N SER A 28 1.54 -8.01 -4.42
CA SER A 28 2.97 -8.20 -4.58
C SER A 28 3.56 -9.00 -3.41
N LEU A 29 3.13 -8.74 -2.17
CA LEU A 29 3.60 -9.44 -0.98
C LEU A 29 3.20 -10.92 -0.98
N ILE A 30 1.98 -11.23 -1.43
CA ILE A 30 1.51 -12.61 -1.56
C ILE A 30 2.26 -13.34 -2.67
N ARG A 31 2.50 -12.65 -3.80
CA ARG A 31 3.23 -13.21 -4.96
C ARG A 31 4.73 -13.34 -4.74
N ALA A 32 5.33 -12.53 -3.88
CA ALA A 32 6.76 -12.60 -3.60
C ALA A 32 7.09 -13.96 -2.99
N GLU A 33 8.01 -14.72 -3.58
CA GLU A 33 8.44 -16.00 -3.00
C GLU A 33 9.22 -15.74 -1.70
N THR A 34 10.16 -14.80 -1.77
CA THR A 34 10.98 -14.34 -0.66
C THR A 34 10.81 -12.83 -0.42
N THR A 35 10.74 -12.43 0.84
CA THR A 35 10.71 -11.02 1.26
C THR A 35 11.86 -10.76 2.21
N LYS A 36 12.33 -9.51 2.30
CA LYS A 36 13.34 -9.14 3.29
C LYS A 36 12.71 -9.16 4.69
N GLY A 37 12.76 -10.32 5.35
CA GLY A 37 12.09 -10.61 6.62
C GLY A 37 10.73 -11.32 6.45
N PRO A 38 10.03 -11.62 7.56
CA PRO A 38 8.76 -12.34 7.56
C PRO A 38 7.65 -11.64 6.77
N LYS A 39 6.97 -12.37 5.86
CA LYS A 39 5.86 -11.83 5.04
C LYS A 39 4.75 -11.20 5.88
N TRP A 40 4.41 -11.80 7.02
CA TRP A 40 3.36 -11.30 7.91
C TRP A 40 3.66 -9.91 8.51
N ILE A 41 4.93 -9.59 8.74
CA ILE A 41 5.34 -8.25 9.23
C ILE A 41 5.06 -7.20 8.17
N TRP A 42 5.39 -7.51 6.91
CA TRP A 42 5.10 -6.60 5.80
C TRP A 42 3.59 -6.39 5.60
N ALA A 43 2.77 -7.43 5.77
CA ALA A 43 1.30 -7.28 5.73
C ALA A 43 0.80 -6.33 6.83
N LEU A 44 1.32 -6.48 8.05
CA LEU A 44 1.01 -5.59 9.17
C LEU A 44 1.40 -4.15 8.85
N ILE A 45 2.61 -3.92 8.33
CA ILE A 45 3.10 -2.58 7.98
C ILE A 45 2.19 -1.94 6.92
N ILE A 46 1.84 -2.67 5.87
CA ILE A 46 0.97 -2.18 4.80
C ILE A 46 -0.40 -1.74 5.34
N ILE A 47 -1.01 -2.56 6.21
CA ILE A 47 -2.36 -2.30 6.73
C ILE A 47 -2.37 -1.17 7.77
N PHE A 48 -1.39 -1.14 8.70
CA PHE A 48 -1.38 -0.18 9.81
C PHE A 48 -0.85 1.20 9.41
N PHE A 49 0.03 1.30 8.41
CA PHE A 49 0.65 2.56 7.99
C PHE A 49 0.05 3.15 6.70
N ASN A 50 -1.08 2.62 6.22
CA ASN A 50 -1.87 3.13 5.08
C ASN A 50 -1.07 3.42 3.81
N THR A 51 -0.66 4.67 3.56
CA THR A 51 0.12 5.05 2.37
C THR A 51 1.61 4.80 2.56
N ILE A 52 2.12 5.01 3.78
CA ILE A 52 3.55 4.83 4.09
C ILE A 52 3.92 3.34 4.03
N GLY A 53 3.06 2.46 4.54
CA GLY A 53 3.32 1.02 4.58
C GLY A 53 3.64 0.40 3.22
N PRO A 54 2.76 0.55 2.20
CA PRO A 54 3.01 0.14 0.82
C PRO A 54 4.29 0.72 0.22
N ILE A 55 4.57 2.01 0.46
CA ILE A 55 5.79 2.68 -0.05
C ILE A 55 7.03 2.00 0.53
N VAL A 56 7.08 1.81 1.84
CA VAL A 56 8.20 1.14 2.52
C VAL A 56 8.34 -0.31 2.04
N TYR A 57 7.24 -1.03 1.86
CA TYR A 57 7.27 -2.39 1.31
C TYR A 57 7.86 -2.43 -0.10
N PHE A 58 7.45 -1.54 -1.00
CA PHE A 58 7.99 -1.52 -2.37
C PHE A 58 9.48 -1.17 -2.42
N ILE A 59 9.95 -0.27 -1.55
CA ILE A 59 11.36 0.14 -1.51
C ILE A 59 12.25 -0.91 -0.83
N PHE A 60 11.82 -1.43 0.32
CA PHE A 60 12.67 -2.27 1.18
C PHE A 60 12.24 -3.73 1.23
N GLY A 61 10.94 -4.01 1.21
CA GLY A 61 10.37 -5.34 1.40
C GLY A 61 10.58 -6.28 0.21
N ARG A 62 10.64 -5.73 -1.01
CA ARG A 62 10.94 -6.51 -2.22
C ARG A 62 12.39 -7.00 -2.17
N SER A 63 12.55 -8.32 -2.05
CA SER A 63 13.81 -8.98 -2.35
C SER A 63 14.00 -8.90 -3.86
N HIS A 64 14.94 -8.08 -4.32
CA HIS A 64 15.52 -8.26 -5.64
C HIS A 64 16.45 -9.46 -5.50
N GLU A 65 15.96 -10.64 -5.86
CA GLU A 65 16.82 -11.77 -6.13
C GLU A 65 17.78 -11.33 -7.25
N SER A 66 19.03 -11.09 -6.86
CA SER A 66 20.18 -10.98 -7.76
C SER A 66 20.67 -12.37 -8.11
#